data_AF-A0A6P5PQ11-F1
#
_entry.id   AF-A0A6P5PQ11-F1
#
_cell.length_a   1.000
_cell.length_b   1.000
_cell.length_c   1.000
_cell.angle_alpha   90.00
_cell.angle_beta   90.00
_cell.angle_gamma   90.00
#
_symmetry.space_group_name_H-M   'P 1'
#
loop_
_entity.id
_entity.type
_entity.pdbx_description
1 polymer ?
#
loop_
_entity_poly.entity_id
_entity_poly.type
_entity_poly.pdbx_seq_one_letter_code
_entity_poly.pdbx_strand_id
1 'polypeptide(L)'
;MQELKKLNWNLQSGVSELSYWHRYVEREDFAVTVQPFFRNTFFPLNERGGLDLSFFSEDCFHFSERGHAEMAMALWNNMLEPVGWKTSSSNFIYNRTKLKCPSPESPFLYTLRNSQLLPRKAEEPSSALSWAVPVAAIGGLGVGILGMMLWKMVKPIKRDEEEEDTLPNTSVTQDAASEKRLKAEA
;
A
#
# COMPACT_ATOMS: atom_id res chain seq x y z
N MET A 1 -10.57 -13.53 39.72
CA MET A 1 -10.42 -12.31 38.88
C MET A 1 -9.38 -12.44 37.76
N GLN A 2 -8.22 -13.06 37.97
CA GLN A 2 -7.19 -13.19 36.91
C GLN A 2 -7.67 -14.03 35.70
N GLU A 3 -8.34 -15.15 35.95
CA GLU A 3 -8.92 -15.98 34.86
C GLU A 3 -9.92 -15.21 33.99
N LEU A 4 -10.83 -14.44 34.60
CA LEU A 4 -11.79 -13.63 33.85
C LEU A 4 -11.09 -12.57 33.00
N LYS A 5 -10.04 -11.93 33.54
CA LYS A 5 -9.22 -10.97 32.78
C LYS A 5 -8.53 -11.64 31.59
N LYS A 6 -7.98 -12.85 31.78
CA LYS A 6 -7.36 -13.65 30.72
C LYS A 6 -8.36 -14.04 29.64
N LEU A 7 -9.54 -14.52 30.01
CA LEU A 7 -10.62 -14.86 29.08
C LEU A 7 -11.05 -13.64 28.25
N ASN A 8 -11.29 -12.49 28.91
CA ASN A 8 -11.65 -11.26 28.22
C ASN A 8 -10.55 -10.78 27.26
N TRP A 9 -9.27 -10.84 27.68
CA TRP A 9 -8.15 -10.49 26.81
C TRP A 9 -8.07 -11.40 25.59
N ASN A 10 -8.22 -12.72 25.77
CA ASN A 10 -8.20 -13.68 24.66
C ASN A 10 -9.34 -13.43 23.67
N LEU A 11 -10.56 -13.15 24.17
CA LEU A 11 -11.70 -12.81 23.32
C LEU A 11 -11.43 -11.55 22.50
N GLN A 12 -10.97 -10.47 23.14
CA GLN A 12 -10.68 -9.21 22.46
C GLN A 12 -9.54 -9.36 21.44
N SER A 13 -8.49 -10.12 21.77
CA SER A 13 -7.38 -10.40 20.86
C SER A 13 -7.84 -11.22 19.65
N GLY A 14 -8.66 -12.27 19.85
CA GLY A 14 -9.20 -13.07 18.76
C GLY A 14 -10.12 -12.28 17.82
N VAL A 15 -10.97 -11.40 18.37
CA VAL A 15 -11.81 -10.48 17.57
C VAL A 15 -10.94 -9.49 16.77
N SER A 16 -9.87 -8.99 17.37
CA SER A 16 -8.90 -8.14 16.68
C SER A 16 -8.24 -8.89 15.52
N GLU A 17 -7.72 -10.09 15.76
CA GLU A 17 -7.06 -10.93 14.75
C GLU A 17 -7.99 -11.24 13.57
N LEU A 18 -9.26 -11.58 13.86
CA LEU A 18 -10.28 -11.88 12.85
C LEU A 18 -10.42 -10.74 11.82
N SER A 19 -10.28 -9.49 12.24
CA SER A 19 -10.39 -8.34 11.33
C SER A 19 -9.26 -8.25 10.30
N TYR A 20 -8.11 -8.86 10.57
CA TYR A 20 -6.95 -8.91 9.68
C TYR A 20 -6.89 -10.21 8.85
N TRP A 21 -7.88 -11.09 8.97
CA TRP A 21 -7.88 -12.32 8.17
C TRP A 21 -7.97 -12.02 6.67
N HIS A 22 -7.14 -12.74 5.92
CA HIS A 22 -6.98 -12.61 4.48
C HIS A 22 -8.31 -12.61 3.72
N ARG A 23 -9.23 -13.52 4.08
CA ARG A 23 -10.58 -13.63 3.48
C ARG A 23 -11.41 -12.34 3.54
N TYR A 24 -11.17 -11.48 4.53
CA TYR A 24 -11.87 -10.20 4.66
C TYR A 24 -11.06 -9.03 4.09
N VAL A 25 -9.74 -9.05 4.29
CA VAL A 25 -8.83 -7.99 3.84
C VAL A 25 -8.77 -7.87 2.31
N GLU A 26 -8.93 -8.97 1.59
CA GLU A 26 -8.87 -8.97 0.12
C GLU A 26 -10.17 -8.55 -0.57
N ARG A 27 -11.28 -8.51 0.16
CA ARG A 27 -12.59 -8.15 -0.39
C ARG A 27 -12.63 -6.66 -0.72
N GLU A 28 -13.36 -6.33 -1.78
CA GLU A 28 -13.63 -4.94 -2.19
C GLU A 28 -15.05 -4.50 -1.80
N ASP A 29 -15.95 -5.46 -1.57
CA ASP A 29 -17.38 -5.27 -1.27
C ASP A 29 -17.71 -5.39 0.23
N PHE A 30 -16.73 -5.78 1.05
CA PHE A 30 -16.92 -6.04 2.47
C PHE A 30 -15.67 -5.71 3.27
N ALA A 31 -15.85 -5.14 4.45
CA ALA A 31 -14.75 -4.84 5.37
C ALA A 31 -15.12 -5.22 6.80
N VAL A 32 -14.18 -5.80 7.53
CA VAL A 32 -14.29 -6.04 8.97
C VAL A 32 -13.44 -5.00 9.69
N THR A 33 -13.99 -4.35 10.70
CA THR A 33 -13.23 -3.37 11.51
C THR A 33 -13.70 -3.44 12.95
N VAL A 34 -12.75 -3.69 13.85
CA VAL A 34 -13.02 -3.72 15.30
C VAL A 34 -13.17 -2.30 15.83
N GLN A 35 -14.14 -2.11 16.71
CA GLN A 35 -14.39 -0.84 17.38
C GLN A 35 -14.03 -1.00 18.88
N PRO A 36 -12.80 -0.68 19.30
CA PRO A 36 -12.33 -0.97 20.65
C PRO A 36 -12.85 -0.01 21.74
N PHE A 37 -13.93 0.73 21.52
CA PHE A 37 -14.44 1.76 22.45
C PHE A 37 -14.72 1.24 23.87
N PHE A 38 -14.92 -0.08 24.02
CA PHE A 38 -15.20 -0.75 25.30
C PHE A 38 -14.03 -1.60 25.82
N ARG A 39 -12.83 -1.45 25.26
CA ARG A 39 -11.65 -2.23 25.66
C ARG A 39 -11.16 -1.83 27.05
N ASN A 40 -11.09 -0.53 27.29
CA ASN A 40 -10.64 0.10 28.53
C ASN A 40 -11.80 0.85 29.17
N THR A 41 -12.71 0.11 29.79
CA THR A 41 -13.95 0.65 30.36
C THR A 41 -13.74 1.04 31.83
N PHE A 42 -14.19 2.24 32.18
CA PHE A 42 -14.30 2.71 33.56
C PHE A 42 -15.76 2.69 33.99
N PHE A 43 -16.02 2.49 35.28
CA PHE A 43 -17.38 2.59 35.77
C PHE A 43 -17.88 4.04 35.69
N PRO A 44 -19.12 4.28 35.26
CA PRO A 44 -19.72 5.61 35.28
C PRO A 44 -19.78 6.12 36.72
N LEU A 45 -19.31 7.34 36.94
CA LEU A 45 -19.35 8.00 38.24
C LEU A 45 -20.38 9.13 38.21
N ASN A 46 -21.09 9.29 39.32
CA ASN A 46 -22.00 10.42 39.54
C ASN A 46 -21.21 11.65 40.03
N GLU A 47 -21.89 12.80 40.16
CA GLU A 47 -21.29 14.07 40.59
C GLU A 47 -20.62 14.01 41.97
N ARG A 48 -20.97 13.01 42.79
CA ARG A 48 -20.41 12.77 44.13
C ARG A 48 -19.25 11.76 44.12
N GLY A 49 -18.82 11.30 42.94
CA GLY A 49 -17.75 10.32 42.77
C GLY A 49 -18.13 8.87 43.08
N GLY A 50 -19.40 8.59 43.38
CA GLY A 50 -19.92 7.22 43.53
C GLY A 50 -20.32 6.62 42.19
N LEU A 51 -20.57 5.31 42.15
CA LEU A 51 -21.09 4.64 40.94
C LEU A 51 -22.43 5.26 40.52
N ASP A 52 -22.55 5.64 39.25
CA ASP A 52 -23.82 6.07 38.66
C ASP A 52 -24.57 4.84 38.12
N LEU A 53 -25.44 4.29 38.96
CA LEU A 53 -26.24 3.12 38.61
C LEU A 53 -27.30 3.40 37.53
N SER A 54 -27.56 4.66 37.17
CA SER A 54 -28.55 5.00 36.14
C SER A 54 -28.18 4.51 34.73
N PHE A 55 -26.92 4.11 34.52
CA PHE A 55 -26.44 3.50 33.27
C PHE A 55 -26.74 1.99 33.19
N PHE A 56 -27.21 1.37 34.27
CA PHE A 56 -27.53 -0.05 34.35
C PHE A 56 -29.04 -0.25 34.56
N SER A 57 -29.53 -1.42 34.18
CA SER A 57 -30.90 -1.86 34.40
C SER A 57 -31.13 -2.26 35.87
N GLU A 58 -32.36 -2.64 36.22
CA GLU A 58 -32.75 -3.07 37.58
C GLU A 58 -31.87 -4.21 38.14
N ASP A 59 -31.33 -5.06 37.27
CA ASP A 59 -30.43 -6.16 37.67
C ASP A 59 -28.98 -5.74 37.93
N CYS A 60 -28.65 -4.45 37.73
CA CYS A 60 -27.32 -3.88 37.90
C CYS A 60 -26.23 -4.53 37.01
N PHE A 61 -26.62 -5.23 35.95
CA PHE A 61 -25.72 -5.94 35.04
C PHE A 61 -25.92 -5.49 33.59
N HIS A 62 -27.15 -5.56 33.09
CA HIS A 62 -27.45 -5.08 31.74
C HIS A 62 -27.44 -3.55 31.71
N PHE A 63 -27.14 -2.98 30.55
CA PHE A 63 -27.24 -1.53 30.38
C PHE A 63 -28.69 -1.08 30.38
N SER A 64 -28.96 0.08 30.98
CA SER A 64 -30.23 0.78 30.77
C SER A 64 -30.29 1.38 29.36
N GLU A 65 -31.43 1.99 29.02
CA GLU A 65 -31.54 2.82 27.81
C GLU A 65 -30.42 3.87 27.73
N ARG A 66 -30.10 4.51 28.86
CA ARG A 66 -29.03 5.51 28.98
C ARG A 66 -27.65 4.89 28.72
N GLY A 67 -27.38 3.71 29.27
CA GLY A 67 -26.15 2.95 29.01
C GLY A 67 -26.01 2.61 27.53
N HIS A 68 -27.05 2.05 26.91
CA HIS A 68 -27.07 1.74 25.48
C HIS A 68 -26.85 2.98 24.60
N ALA A 69 -27.47 4.12 24.95
CA ALA A 69 -27.29 5.37 24.22
C ALA A 69 -25.83 5.84 24.22
N GLU A 70 -25.13 5.80 25.36
CA GLU A 70 -23.69 6.10 25.40
C GLU A 70 -22.88 5.14 24.55
N MET A 71 -23.19 3.84 24.57
CA MET A 71 -22.41 2.84 23.83
C MET A 71 -22.60 3.02 22.31
N ALA A 72 -23.81 3.38 21.88
CA ALA A 72 -24.08 3.73 20.50
C ALA A 72 -23.31 4.98 20.06
N MET A 73 -23.21 6.01 20.90
CA MET A 73 -22.40 7.21 20.60
C MET A 73 -20.91 6.89 20.52
N ALA A 74 -20.40 6.07 21.45
CA ALA A 74 -19.02 5.63 21.45
C ALA A 74 -18.70 4.83 20.18
N LEU A 75 -19.55 3.89 19.79
CA LEU A 75 -19.44 3.13 18.54
C LEU A 75 -19.42 4.06 17.31
N TRP A 76 -20.38 4.99 17.21
CA TRP A 76 -20.47 5.93 16.10
C TRP A 76 -19.19 6.75 15.95
N ASN A 77 -18.72 7.34 17.04
CA ASN A 77 -17.50 8.13 17.06
C ASN A 77 -16.27 7.30 16.66
N ASN A 78 -16.23 6.03 17.07
CA ASN A 78 -15.13 5.13 16.77
C ASN A 78 -15.09 4.73 15.28
N MET A 79 -16.26 4.60 14.62
CA MET A 79 -16.32 4.37 13.18
C MET A 79 -15.76 5.54 12.36
N LEU A 80 -15.77 6.75 12.94
CA LEU A 80 -15.21 7.98 12.35
C LEU A 80 -13.74 8.22 12.73
N GLU A 81 -13.07 7.26 13.38
CA GLU A 81 -11.65 7.34 13.72
C GLU A 81 -10.84 6.34 12.88
N PRO A 82 -9.66 6.73 12.34
CA PRO A 82 -8.82 5.84 11.56
C PRO A 82 -8.38 4.63 12.38
N VAL A 83 -8.32 3.47 11.73
CA VAL A 83 -7.81 2.25 12.37
C VAL A 83 -6.36 2.48 12.81
N GLY A 84 -6.01 2.02 14.01
CA GLY A 84 -4.74 2.34 14.69
C GLY A 84 -4.82 3.53 15.64
N TRP A 85 -5.80 4.42 15.44
CA TRP A 85 -6.03 5.63 16.25
C TRP A 85 -7.42 5.66 16.88
N LYS A 86 -8.12 4.53 16.87
CA LYS A 86 -9.44 4.38 17.49
C LYS A 86 -9.33 4.52 19.00
N THR A 87 -10.24 5.31 19.56
CA THR A 87 -10.43 5.46 20.99
C THR A 87 -10.74 4.08 21.61
N SER A 88 -10.02 3.72 22.67
CA SER A 88 -10.17 2.41 23.34
C SER A 88 -10.90 2.47 24.68
N SER A 89 -11.18 3.68 25.16
CA SER A 89 -11.89 3.94 26.41
C SER A 89 -13.14 4.78 26.17
N SER A 90 -14.24 4.39 26.81
CA SER A 90 -15.47 5.16 26.79
C SER A 90 -15.59 6.01 28.04
N ASN A 91 -15.83 7.31 27.87
CA ASN A 91 -16.17 8.20 28.96
C ASN A 91 -17.70 8.26 29.09
N PHE A 92 -18.26 7.59 30.12
CA PHE A 92 -19.69 7.51 30.41
C PHE A 92 -20.24 8.79 31.06
N ILE A 93 -20.17 9.89 30.33
CA ILE A 93 -20.88 11.12 30.69
C ILE A 93 -22.04 11.26 29.73
N TYR A 94 -23.28 11.25 30.22
CA TYR A 94 -24.44 11.37 29.34
C TYR A 94 -24.52 12.75 28.70
N ASN A 95 -23.92 12.88 27.51
CA ASN A 95 -23.83 14.14 26.79
C ASN A 95 -23.81 13.91 25.28
N ARG A 96 -24.93 14.25 24.64
CA ARG A 96 -25.14 14.08 23.19
C ARG A 96 -24.26 15.01 22.34
N THR A 97 -23.68 16.07 22.90
CA THR A 97 -22.78 16.97 22.15
C THR A 97 -21.44 16.32 21.78
N LYS A 98 -21.14 15.14 22.34
CA LYS A 98 -19.95 14.34 21.99
C LYS A 98 -20.04 13.67 20.63
N LEU A 99 -21.22 13.59 20.02
CA LEU A 99 -21.40 12.96 18.71
C LEU A 99 -20.57 13.69 17.66
N LYS A 100 -19.63 12.96 17.05
CA LYS A 100 -18.83 13.46 15.94
C LYS A 100 -19.67 13.48 14.67
N CYS A 101 -19.56 14.56 13.93
CA CYS A 101 -20.09 14.66 12.58
C CYS A 101 -18.99 14.28 11.58
N PRO A 102 -19.31 13.55 10.50
CA PRO A 102 -18.41 13.40 9.36
C PRO A 102 -18.02 14.76 8.79
N SER A 103 -16.81 14.87 8.26
CA SER A 103 -16.32 16.08 7.60
C SER A 103 -16.10 15.83 6.10
N PRO A 104 -16.07 16.88 5.26
CA PRO A 104 -15.77 16.73 3.84
C PRO A 104 -14.39 16.10 3.57
N GLU A 105 -13.43 16.28 4.47
CA GLU A 105 -12.07 15.72 4.38
C GLU A 105 -12.05 14.21 4.65
N SER A 106 -13.02 13.69 5.40
CA SER A 106 -13.18 12.25 5.67
C SER A 106 -14.65 11.84 5.61
N PRO A 107 -15.19 11.67 4.39
CA PRO A 107 -16.62 11.43 4.18
C PRO A 107 -17.05 9.96 4.40
N PHE A 108 -16.11 9.06 4.66
CA PHE A 108 -16.35 7.62 4.77
C PHE A 108 -16.01 7.09 6.17
N LEU A 109 -16.67 5.99 6.56
CA LEU A 109 -16.26 5.25 7.75
C LEU A 109 -14.87 4.63 7.56
N TYR A 110 -14.09 4.61 8.63
CA TYR A 110 -12.73 4.09 8.56
C TYR A 110 -12.69 2.57 8.62
N THR A 111 -11.93 2.01 7.68
CA THR A 111 -11.61 0.60 7.52
C THR A 111 -10.10 0.43 7.51
N LEU A 112 -9.61 -0.82 7.53
CA LEU A 112 -8.18 -1.11 7.40
C LEU A 112 -7.58 -0.52 6.11
N ARG A 113 -8.34 -0.52 5.00
CA ARG A 113 -7.89 -0.08 3.68
C ARG A 113 -7.71 1.45 3.60
N ASN A 114 -8.72 2.22 4.00
CA ASN A 114 -8.64 3.68 3.96
C ASN A 114 -7.87 4.30 5.14
N SER A 115 -7.47 3.48 6.13
CA SER A 115 -6.54 3.87 7.20
C SER A 115 -5.07 3.58 6.85
N GLN A 116 -4.76 3.14 5.62
CA GLN A 116 -3.40 2.84 5.15
C GLN A 116 -2.67 1.74 5.92
N LEU A 117 -3.41 0.83 6.57
CA LEU A 117 -2.84 -0.32 7.28
C LEU A 117 -2.72 -1.57 6.39
N LEU A 118 -3.19 -1.49 5.16
CA LEU A 118 -3.05 -2.54 4.15
C LEU A 118 -2.22 -2.01 2.98
N PRO A 119 -1.35 -2.84 2.38
CA PRO A 119 -0.69 -2.48 1.14
C PRO A 119 -1.74 -2.09 0.10
N ARG A 120 -1.54 -0.95 -0.58
CA ARG A 120 -2.35 -0.60 -1.75
C ARG A 120 -2.09 -1.71 -2.76
N LYS A 121 -3.13 -2.45 -3.15
CA LYS A 121 -3.04 -3.32 -4.32
C LYS A 121 -2.69 -2.38 -5.46
N ALA A 122 -1.45 -2.45 -5.96
CA ALA A 122 -1.05 -1.64 -7.09
C ALA A 122 -2.05 -1.93 -8.19
N GLU A 123 -2.59 -0.88 -8.81
CA GLU A 123 -3.39 -1.00 -10.01
C GLU A 123 -2.52 -1.77 -11.01
N GLU A 124 -2.86 -3.05 -11.26
CA GLU A 124 -2.12 -3.90 -12.19
C GLU A 124 -2.01 -3.11 -13.50
N PRO A 125 -0.78 -2.85 -14.02
CA PRO A 125 -0.63 -2.08 -15.24
C PRO A 125 -1.48 -2.74 -16.31
N SER A 126 -2.39 -1.97 -16.89
CA SER A 126 -3.36 -2.47 -17.87
C SER A 126 -2.66 -3.41 -18.84
N SER A 127 -3.19 -4.61 -19.02
CA SER A 127 -2.71 -5.67 -19.93
C SER A 127 -2.48 -5.21 -21.37
N ALA A 128 -2.88 -3.97 -21.70
CA ALA A 128 -2.55 -3.25 -22.92
C ALA A 128 -1.04 -3.21 -23.23
N LEU A 129 -0.16 -3.16 -22.23
CA LEU A 129 1.29 -3.10 -22.49
C LEU A 129 1.89 -4.46 -22.86
N SER A 130 1.32 -5.57 -22.39
CA SER A 130 1.85 -6.92 -22.62
C SER A 130 1.72 -7.38 -24.07
N TRP A 131 0.68 -6.96 -24.80
CA TRP A 131 0.49 -7.36 -26.20
C TRP A 131 1.16 -6.38 -27.19
N ALA A 132 1.41 -5.14 -26.77
CA ALA A 132 2.05 -4.12 -27.61
C ALA A 132 3.50 -4.51 -27.99
N VAL A 133 4.24 -5.17 -27.09
CA VAL A 133 5.63 -5.58 -27.32
C VAL A 133 5.76 -6.68 -28.40
N PRO A 134 4.98 -7.79 -28.36
CA PRO A 134 4.97 -8.77 -29.44
C PRO A 134 4.55 -8.19 -30.80
N VAL A 135 3.53 -7.33 -30.84
CA VAL A 135 3.02 -6.76 -32.09
C VAL A 135 4.03 -5.82 -32.75
N ALA A 136 4.74 -5.00 -31.96
CA ALA A 136 5.81 -4.15 -32.46
C ALA A 136 6.99 -4.97 -33.02
N ALA A 137 7.36 -6.08 -32.36
CA ALA A 137 8.44 -6.95 -32.81
C ALA A 137 8.11 -7.65 -34.15
N ILE A 138 6.87 -8.14 -34.31
CA ILE A 138 6.42 -8.80 -35.55
C ILE A 138 6.32 -7.77 -36.70
N GLY A 139 5.79 -6.57 -36.43
CA GLY A 139 5.71 -5.50 -37.42
C GLY A 139 7.08 -5.04 -37.92
N GLY A 140 8.06 -4.90 -37.04
CA GLY A 140 9.43 -4.49 -37.39
C GLY A 140 10.15 -5.47 -38.31
N LEU A 141 9.98 -6.78 -38.09
CA LEU A 141 10.59 -7.81 -38.92
C LEU A 141 10.05 -7.79 -40.37
N GLY A 142 8.75 -7.59 -40.54
CA GLY A 142 8.13 -7.51 -41.86
C GLY A 142 8.65 -6.33 -42.69
N VAL A 143 8.78 -5.16 -42.06
CA VAL A 143 9.32 -3.95 -42.72
C VAL A 143 10.80 -4.12 -43.08
N GLY A 144 11.61 -4.71 -42.20
CA GLY A 144 13.02 -4.97 -42.47
C GLY A 144 13.25 -5.93 -43.64
N ILE A 145 12.48 -7.03 -43.71
CA ILE A 145 12.57 -7.99 -44.81
C ILE A 145 12.17 -7.34 -46.14
N LEU A 146 11.06 -6.58 -46.16
CA LEU A 146 10.61 -5.89 -47.36
C LEU A 146 11.63 -4.84 -47.84
N GLY A 147 12.20 -4.07 -46.91
CA GLY A 147 13.27 -3.11 -47.20
C GLY A 147 14.52 -3.78 -47.77
N MET A 148 14.93 -4.94 -47.23
CA MET A 148 16.09 -5.68 -47.72
C MET A 148 15.87 -6.27 -49.12
N MET A 149 14.66 -6.76 -49.41
CA MET A 149 14.29 -7.25 -50.74
C MET A 149 14.28 -6.13 -51.77
N LEU A 150 13.71 -4.97 -51.43
CA LEU A 150 13.74 -3.78 -52.30
C LEU A 150 15.19 -3.28 -52.51
N TRP A 151 16.03 -3.29 -51.48
CA TRP A 151 17.45 -2.92 -51.58
C TRP A 151 18.25 -3.85 -52.49
N LYS A 152 17.93 -5.14 -52.49
CA LYS A 152 18.56 -6.13 -53.38
C LYS A 152 18.15 -5.97 -54.83
N MET A 153 16.93 -5.49 -55.10
CA MET A 153 16.46 -5.17 -56.45
C MET A 153 17.04 -3.87 -57.01
N VAL A 154 17.54 -2.97 -56.14
CA VAL A 154 18.09 -1.66 -56.53
C VAL A 154 19.62 -1.69 -56.65
N LYS A 155 20.33 -2.73 -56.18
CA LYS A 155 21.79 -2.82 -56.35
C LYS A 155 22.17 -3.08 -57.81
N PRO A 156 22.87 -2.13 -58.50
CA PRO A 156 23.37 -2.38 -59.83
C PRO A 156 24.61 -3.29 -59.78
N ILE A 157 24.64 -4.26 -60.68
CA ILE A 157 25.79 -5.15 -60.95
C ILE A 157 26.95 -4.27 -61.43
N LYS A 158 28.03 -4.14 -60.64
CA LYS A 158 29.30 -3.59 -61.13
C LYS A 158 30.00 -4.69 -61.93
N ARG A 159 30.33 -4.34 -63.17
CA ARG A 159 31.06 -5.13 -64.16
C ARG A 159 32.55 -5.13 -63.80
N ASP A 160 33.20 -6.28 -63.92
CA ASP A 160 34.64 -6.46 -63.68
C ASP A 160 35.47 -5.73 -64.75
N GLU A 161 36.52 -5.02 -64.34
CA GLU A 161 37.68 -4.64 -65.17
C GLU A 161 38.97 -4.81 -64.34
N GLU A 162 39.93 -5.48 -64.95
CA GLU A 162 41.27 -5.85 -64.50
C GLU A 162 42.28 -4.88 -65.15
N GLU A 163 43.19 -4.25 -64.40
CA GLU A 163 44.51 -3.86 -64.94
C GLU A 163 45.59 -3.63 -63.86
N GLU A 164 46.81 -3.92 -64.31
CA GLU A 164 48.11 -4.20 -63.74
C GLU A 164 48.91 -3.02 -63.14
N ASP A 165 49.88 -3.38 -62.29
CA ASP A 165 51.23 -2.82 -62.08
C ASP A 165 51.45 -1.39 -61.53
N THR A 166 52.01 -1.29 -60.32
CA THR A 166 53.43 -0.88 -60.05
C THR A 166 53.70 -0.59 -58.56
N LEU A 167 54.64 -1.34 -57.96
CA LEU A 167 55.52 -0.90 -56.85
C LEU A 167 56.77 -0.23 -57.49
N PRO A 168 57.69 0.52 -56.82
CA PRO A 168 58.12 0.47 -55.42
C PRO A 168 58.23 1.89 -54.76
N ASN A 169 58.47 2.11 -53.47
CA ASN A 169 59.68 1.76 -52.72
C ASN A 169 59.57 2.20 -51.25
N THR A 170 60.44 1.59 -50.47
CA THR A 170 60.77 1.65 -49.05
C THR A 170 61.16 3.03 -48.48
N SER A 171 60.85 3.25 -47.20
CA SER A 171 61.71 4.00 -46.28
C SER A 171 61.63 3.43 -44.87
N VAL A 172 62.80 3.28 -44.24
CA VAL A 172 63.12 2.56 -43.00
C VAL A 172 63.52 3.58 -41.92
N THR A 173 63.55 3.12 -40.65
CA THR A 173 64.17 3.70 -39.41
C THR A 173 63.38 4.82 -38.68
N GLN A 174 63.31 4.89 -37.33
CA GLN A 174 64.11 4.29 -36.26
C GLN A 174 63.40 4.44 -34.89
N ASP A 175 63.61 3.47 -33.98
CA ASP A 175 63.25 3.51 -32.55
C ASP A 175 64.02 4.57 -31.74
N ALA A 176 63.42 5.06 -30.64
CA ALA A 176 64.18 5.62 -29.51
C ALA A 176 63.45 5.42 -28.17
N ALA A 177 64.25 5.07 -27.17
CA ALA A 177 63.90 4.44 -25.91
C ALA A 177 63.49 5.40 -24.77
N SER A 178 62.71 4.81 -23.86
CA SER A 178 62.72 4.89 -22.39
C SER A 178 63.18 6.17 -21.65
N GLU A 179 62.23 6.67 -20.85
CA GLU A 179 62.30 6.84 -19.39
C GLU A 179 63.17 7.96 -18.78
N LYS A 180 62.47 8.93 -18.17
CA LYS A 180 62.98 9.74 -17.04
C LYS A 180 62.03 9.64 -15.85
N ARG A 181 62.51 8.94 -14.81
CA ARG A 181 62.37 9.22 -13.36
C ARG A 181 62.41 10.75 -13.07
N LEU A 182 61.82 11.35 -12.02
CA LEU A 182 61.57 10.96 -10.63
C LEU A 182 60.82 12.12 -9.89
N LYS A 183 60.18 11.78 -8.75
CA LYS A 183 59.92 12.60 -7.52
C LYS A 183 58.83 13.69 -7.58
N ALA A 184 57.98 13.89 -6.57
CA ALA A 184 58.15 13.67 -5.13
C ALA A 184 56.81 13.32 -4.42
N GLU A 185 56.95 12.64 -3.27
CA GLU A 185 55.92 12.08 -2.39
C GLU A 185 55.25 13.11 -1.47
N ALA A 186 53.98 12.87 -1.13
CA ALA A 186 53.34 13.15 0.15
C ALA A 186 52.22 12.12 0.38
#